data_AF-A0A8J3JAV4-F1
#
_entry.id   AF-A0A8J3JAV4-F1
#
_cell.length_a   1.000
_cell.length_b   1.000
_cell.length_c   1.000
_cell.angle_alpha   90.00
_cell.angle_beta   90.00
_cell.angle_gamma   90.00
#
_symmetry.space_group_name_H-M   'P 1'
#
loop_
_entity.id
_entity.type
_entity.pdbx_description
1 polymer ?
#
loop_
_entity_poly.entity_id
_entity_poly.type
_entity_poly.pdbx_seq_one_letter_code
_entity_poly.pdbx_strand_id
1 'polypeptide(L)'
;MIDSGWEFGVSLGHLMSVGKIQLPNLAYAYATANRQVAYTAVSDSSMFSGRVPDGLAAPTGETYRAWSELRDALQDALARTASSLEEAGRIIVHVASVYADADASAKKSMGKFYSDNKTYGLASGDKDMTDKVPGVLLPS
;
A
#
# COMPACT_ATOMS: atom_id res chain seq x y z
N MET A 1 16.92 -7.68 31.84
CA MET A 1 15.67 -7.18 32.45
C MET A 1 14.56 -7.60 31.51
N ILE A 2 13.63 -8.44 31.99
CA ILE A 2 12.39 -8.69 31.26
C ILE A 2 11.54 -7.48 31.60
N ASP A 3 11.53 -6.50 30.69
CA ASP A 3 10.62 -5.36 30.76
C ASP A 3 9.21 -5.90 30.97
N SER A 4 8.51 -5.29 31.91
CA SER A 4 7.28 -5.83 32.50
C SER A 4 6.26 -6.19 31.41
N GLY A 5 5.45 -7.25 31.58
CA GLY A 5 4.48 -7.71 30.56
C GLY A 5 3.51 -6.61 30.05
N TRP A 6 3.40 -5.50 30.78
CA TRP A 6 2.73 -4.28 30.34
C TRP A 6 3.47 -3.55 29.19
N GLU A 7 4.78 -3.31 29.29
CA GLU A 7 5.60 -2.65 28.26
C GLU A 7 5.69 -3.49 26.99
N PHE A 8 5.81 -4.81 27.16
CA PHE A 8 5.75 -5.75 26.06
C PHE A 8 4.39 -5.69 25.36
N GLY A 9 3.29 -5.68 26.11
CA GLY A 9 1.94 -5.54 25.55
C GLY A 9 1.71 -4.21 24.81
N VAL A 10 2.25 -3.09 25.31
CA VAL A 10 2.22 -1.79 24.60
C VAL A 10 2.98 -1.88 23.27
N SER A 11 4.16 -2.49 23.27
CA SER A 11 4.97 -2.70 22.05
C SER A 11 4.23 -3.55 21.01
N LEU A 12 3.54 -4.62 21.45
CA LEU A 12 2.66 -5.41 20.59
C LEU A 12 1.47 -4.57 20.06
N GLY A 13 0.96 -3.65 20.87
CA GLY A 13 -0.08 -2.69 20.46
C GLY A 13 0.37 -1.76 19.34
N HIS A 14 1.62 -1.27 19.41
CA HIS A 14 2.23 -0.49 18.32
C HIS A 14 2.38 -1.33 17.05
N LEU A 15 2.92 -2.55 17.14
CA LEU A 15 3.03 -3.47 16.00
C LEU A 15 1.66 -3.73 15.35
N MET A 16 0.63 -3.98 16.17
CA MET A 16 -0.73 -4.17 15.70
C MET A 16 -1.26 -2.94 14.94
N SER A 17 -0.96 -1.73 15.42
CA SER A 17 -1.33 -0.48 14.75
C SER A 17 -0.61 -0.31 13.41
N VAL A 18 0.71 -0.54 13.38
CA VAL A 18 1.52 -0.48 12.15
C VAL A 18 0.97 -1.45 11.11
N GLY A 19 0.72 -2.71 11.50
CA GLY A 19 0.28 -3.74 10.58
C GLY A 19 -1.16 -3.60 10.10
N LYS A 20 -2.07 -3.06 10.93
CA LYS A 20 -3.49 -2.89 10.56
C LYS A 20 -3.82 -1.57 9.86
N ILE A 21 -3.01 -0.52 10.08
CA ILE A 21 -3.37 0.84 9.66
C ILE A 21 -2.28 1.42 8.77
N GLN A 22 -1.05 1.55 9.30
CA GLN A 22 -0.02 2.32 8.61
C GLN A 22 0.44 1.64 7.32
N LEU A 23 0.80 0.36 7.36
CA LEU A 23 1.27 -0.34 6.17
C LEU A 23 0.17 -0.48 5.09
N PRO A 24 -1.09 -0.81 5.43
CA PRO A 24 -2.19 -0.74 4.47
C PRO A 24 -2.40 0.65 3.85
N ASN A 25 -2.30 1.73 4.64
CA ASN A 25 -2.42 3.09 4.11
C ASN A 25 -1.29 3.43 3.13
N LEU A 26 -0.04 3.03 3.42
CA LEU A 26 1.04 3.16 2.45
C LEU A 26 0.78 2.30 1.21
N ALA A 27 0.34 1.05 1.37
CA ALA A 27 0.00 0.19 0.23
C ALA A 27 -1.05 0.83 -0.69
N TYR A 28 -2.07 1.46 -0.10
CA TYR A 28 -3.08 2.23 -0.84
C TYR A 28 -2.46 3.39 -1.63
N ALA A 29 -1.55 4.16 -1.02
CA ALA A 29 -0.88 5.28 -1.69
C ALA A 29 -0.06 4.80 -2.90
N TYR A 30 0.69 3.69 -2.75
CA TYR A 30 1.45 3.08 -3.85
C TYR A 30 0.54 2.52 -4.96
N ALA A 31 -0.58 1.87 -4.60
CA ALA A 31 -1.57 1.40 -5.58
C ALA A 31 -2.23 2.56 -6.33
N THR A 32 -2.50 3.68 -5.64
CA THR A 32 -3.03 4.90 -6.25
C THR A 32 -2.02 5.50 -7.23
N ALA A 33 -0.75 5.59 -6.84
CA ALA A 33 0.31 6.06 -7.73
C ALA A 33 0.45 5.17 -8.96
N ASN A 34 0.41 3.84 -8.81
CA ASN A 34 0.42 2.89 -9.92
C ASN A 34 -0.70 3.19 -10.94
N ARG A 35 -1.93 3.44 -10.46
CA ARG A 35 -3.06 3.83 -11.33
C ARG A 35 -2.84 5.16 -12.05
N GLN A 36 -2.30 6.16 -11.36
CA GLN A 36 -2.01 7.46 -11.98
C GLN A 36 -0.96 7.33 -13.09
N VAL A 37 0.06 6.50 -12.88
CA VAL A 37 1.05 6.19 -13.92
C VAL A 37 0.38 5.47 -15.09
N ALA A 38 -0.50 4.49 -14.84
CA ALA A 38 -1.25 3.80 -15.90
C ALA A 38 -2.09 4.78 -16.75
N TYR A 39 -2.73 5.77 -16.13
CA TYR A 39 -3.54 6.77 -16.85
C TYR A 39 -2.73 7.64 -17.81
N THR A 40 -1.42 7.74 -17.69
CA THR A 40 -0.60 8.47 -18.65
C THR A 40 -0.68 7.87 -20.06
N ALA A 41 -0.97 6.56 -20.19
CA ALA A 41 -1.13 5.87 -21.46
C ALA A 41 -2.24 6.45 -22.35
N VAL A 42 -3.24 7.11 -21.75
CA VAL A 42 -4.31 7.80 -22.49
C VAL A 42 -3.76 8.90 -23.40
N SER A 43 -2.62 9.50 -23.05
CA SER A 43 -1.99 10.56 -23.85
C SER A 43 -0.96 10.03 -24.85
N ASP A 44 -0.66 8.73 -24.86
CA ASP A 44 0.41 8.21 -25.73
C ASP A 44 0.10 8.44 -27.20
N SER A 45 -1.17 8.29 -27.59
CA SER A 45 -1.59 8.45 -28.98
C SER A 45 -1.41 9.88 -29.48
N SER A 46 -1.57 10.90 -28.63
CA SER A 46 -1.38 12.29 -29.04
C SER A 46 0.09 12.72 -29.05
N MET A 47 0.93 12.08 -28.22
CA MET A 47 2.35 12.45 -28.05
C MET A 47 3.30 11.68 -28.96
N PHE A 48 2.95 10.44 -29.32
CA PHE A 48 3.87 9.51 -30.00
C PHE A 48 3.36 8.97 -31.33
N SER A 49 2.26 9.51 -31.85
CA SER A 49 1.70 9.07 -33.14
C SER A 49 1.87 10.13 -34.21
N GLY A 50 2.14 9.67 -35.44
CA GLY A 50 2.01 10.52 -36.62
C GLY A 50 0.53 10.80 -36.94
N ARG A 51 0.27 11.90 -37.66
CA ARG A 51 -1.05 12.15 -38.26
C ARG A 51 -1.26 11.24 -39.47
N VAL A 52 -2.40 10.54 -39.51
CA VAL A 52 -2.90 9.83 -40.70
C VAL A 52 -4.20 10.50 -41.18
N PRO A 53 -4.60 10.34 -42.45
CA PRO A 53 -5.76 11.04 -43.02
C PRO A 53 -7.07 10.88 -42.21
N ASP A 54 -7.25 9.74 -41.53
CA ASP A 54 -8.45 9.43 -40.74
C ASP A 54 -8.24 9.49 -39.21
N GLY A 55 -7.12 10.04 -38.72
CA GLY A 55 -6.89 10.20 -37.27
C GLY A 55 -5.43 10.15 -36.80
N LEU A 56 -5.23 9.67 -35.57
CA LEU A 56 -3.91 9.40 -35.01
C LEU A 56 -3.54 7.94 -35.32
N ALA A 57 -2.33 7.71 -35.80
CA ALA A 57 -1.78 6.36 -35.88
C ALA A 57 -1.64 5.76 -34.46
N ALA A 58 -1.31 4.47 -34.36
CA ALA A 58 -0.85 3.93 -33.09
C ALA A 58 0.45 4.65 -32.65
N PRO A 59 0.72 4.77 -31.34
CA PRO A 59 2.02 5.22 -30.84
C PRO A 59 3.15 4.34 -31.40
N THR A 60 4.18 4.96 -31.99
CA THR A 60 5.30 4.23 -32.60
C THR A 60 6.64 4.95 -32.38
N GLY A 61 7.74 4.28 -32.70
CA GLY A 61 9.09 4.85 -32.66
C GLY A 61 9.86 4.55 -31.37
N GLU A 62 11.16 4.83 -31.39
CA GLU A 62 12.08 4.48 -30.29
C GLU A 62 11.77 5.25 -29.00
N THR A 63 11.35 6.51 -29.10
CA THR A 63 10.99 7.34 -27.94
C THR A 63 9.74 6.81 -27.24
N TYR A 64 8.73 6.38 -28.02
CA TYR A 64 7.54 5.72 -27.45
C TYR A 64 7.91 4.45 -26.71
N ARG A 65 8.75 3.60 -27.32
CA ARG A 65 9.20 2.36 -26.69
C ARG A 65 9.94 2.61 -25.37
N ALA A 66 10.89 3.56 -25.36
CA ALA A 66 11.61 3.92 -24.14
C ALA A 66 10.67 4.48 -23.06
N TRP A 67 9.68 5.27 -23.45
CA TRP A 67 8.66 5.79 -22.55
C TRP A 67 7.76 4.69 -21.96
N SER A 68 7.24 3.80 -22.80
CA SER A 68 6.39 2.69 -22.34
C SER A 68 7.15 1.75 -21.41
N GLU A 69 8.40 1.40 -21.75
CA GLU A 69 9.25 0.57 -20.89
C GLU A 69 9.50 1.22 -19.51
N LEU A 70 9.79 2.52 -19.47
CA LEU A 70 9.94 3.25 -18.20
C LEU A 70 8.64 3.25 -17.39
N ARG A 71 7.51 3.52 -18.05
CA ARG A 71 6.19 3.52 -17.41
C ARG A 71 5.88 2.15 -16.81
N ASP A 72 6.11 1.08 -17.56
CA ASP A 72 5.79 -0.28 -17.13
C ASP A 72 6.70 -0.72 -15.97
N ALA A 73 7.99 -0.41 -16.05
CA ALA A 73 8.93 -0.64 -14.94
C ALA A 73 8.51 0.11 -13.66
N LEU A 74 8.05 1.36 -13.79
CA LEU A 74 7.53 2.13 -12.66
C LEU A 74 6.24 1.52 -12.10
N GLN A 75 5.29 1.13 -12.97
CA GLN A 75 4.06 0.47 -12.56
C GLN A 75 4.35 -0.81 -11.78
N ASP A 76 5.27 -1.64 -12.27
CA ASP A 76 5.71 -2.88 -11.62
C ASP A 76 6.34 -2.62 -10.25
N ALA A 77 7.22 -1.62 -10.13
CA ALA A 77 7.84 -1.28 -8.86
C ALA A 77 6.79 -0.82 -7.83
N LEU A 78 5.85 0.03 -8.24
CA LEU A 78 4.76 0.52 -7.38
C LEU A 78 3.82 -0.62 -6.97
N ALA A 79 3.45 -1.50 -7.91
CA ALA A 79 2.62 -2.68 -7.70
C ALA A 79 3.23 -3.66 -6.68
N ARG A 80 4.51 -4.00 -6.85
CA ARG A 80 5.24 -4.88 -5.94
C ARG A 80 5.38 -4.25 -4.55
N THR A 81 5.63 -2.95 -4.49
CA THR A 81 5.75 -2.22 -3.22
C THR A 81 4.43 -2.23 -2.45
N ALA A 82 3.31 -1.91 -3.12
CA ALA A 82 1.99 -1.97 -2.51
C ALA A 82 1.69 -3.38 -1.95
N SER A 83 1.93 -4.42 -2.76
CA SER A 83 1.70 -5.81 -2.35
C SER A 83 2.59 -6.24 -1.17
N SER A 84 3.86 -5.83 -1.18
CA SER A 84 4.82 -6.14 -0.11
C SER A 84 4.44 -5.48 1.20
N LEU A 85 3.93 -4.24 1.15
CA LEU A 85 3.47 -3.52 2.34
C LEU A 85 2.20 -4.15 2.93
N GLU A 86 1.25 -4.56 2.09
CA GLU A 86 0.07 -5.28 2.54
C GLU A 86 0.44 -6.61 3.20
N GLU A 87 1.33 -7.38 2.57
CA GLU A 87 1.81 -8.65 3.11
C GLU A 87 2.58 -8.47 4.43
N ALA A 88 3.50 -7.50 4.49
CA ALA A 88 4.22 -7.17 5.71
C ALA A 88 3.26 -6.76 6.84
N GLY A 89 2.20 -6.00 6.52
CA GLY A 89 1.15 -5.65 7.47
C GLY A 89 0.46 -6.88 8.06
N ARG A 90 0.06 -7.83 7.20
CA ARG A 90 -0.54 -9.10 7.64
C ARG A 90 0.40 -9.92 8.52
N ILE A 91 1.68 -10.02 8.13
CA ILE A 91 2.69 -10.76 8.91
C ILE A 91 2.89 -10.11 10.29
N ILE A 92 3.01 -8.80 10.37
CA ILE A 92 3.18 -8.08 11.64
C ILE A 92 1.99 -8.30 12.57
N VAL A 93 0.76 -8.22 12.04
CA VAL A 93 -0.46 -8.50 12.82
C VAL A 93 -0.47 -9.94 13.33
N HIS A 94 -0.06 -10.89 12.50
CA HIS A 94 0.03 -12.29 12.89
C HIS A 94 1.06 -12.49 14.02
N VAL A 95 2.27 -11.96 13.86
CA VAL A 95 3.34 -12.05 14.87
C VAL A 95 2.90 -11.40 16.19
N ALA A 96 2.31 -10.20 16.14
CA ALA A 96 1.82 -9.53 17.34
C ALA A 96 0.74 -10.34 18.06
N SER A 97 -0.14 -11.01 17.30
CA SER A 97 -1.18 -11.87 17.86
C SER A 97 -0.60 -13.13 18.51
N VAL A 98 0.37 -13.79 17.86
CA VAL A 98 1.04 -14.98 18.40
C VAL A 98 1.74 -14.67 19.72
N TYR A 99 2.48 -13.56 19.79
CA TYR A 99 3.15 -13.15 21.04
C TYR A 99 2.16 -12.73 22.14
N ALA A 100 1.07 -12.07 21.78
CA ALA A 100 0.02 -11.74 22.74
C ALA A 100 -0.66 -13.00 23.30
N ASP A 101 -0.90 -14.02 22.48
CA ASP A 101 -1.53 -15.27 22.94
C ASP A 101 -0.63 -16.08 23.88
N ALA A 102 0.69 -15.91 23.80
CA ALA A 102 1.65 -16.53 24.71
C ALA A 102 1.70 -15.87 26.11
N ASP A 103 1.23 -14.63 26.26
CA ASP A 103 1.24 -13.89 27.54
C ASP A 103 -0.08 -13.14 27.78
N ALA A 104 -0.87 -13.61 28.76
CA ALA A 104 -2.16 -13.03 29.11
C ALA A 104 -2.08 -11.56 29.58
N SER A 105 -0.99 -11.15 30.23
CA SER A 105 -0.75 -9.77 30.66
C SER A 105 -0.44 -8.87 29.46
N ALA A 106 0.38 -9.37 28.54
CA ALA A 106 0.69 -8.68 27.28
C ALA A 106 -0.55 -8.55 26.40
N LYS A 107 -1.38 -9.60 26.29
CA LYS A 107 -2.65 -9.59 25.56
C LYS A 107 -3.61 -8.52 26.08
N LYS A 108 -3.76 -8.44 27.41
CA LYS A 108 -4.62 -7.45 28.05
C LYS A 108 -4.12 -6.02 27.81
N SER A 109 -2.82 -5.80 27.96
CA SER A 109 -2.19 -4.49 27.79
C SER A 109 -2.21 -4.04 26.32
N MET A 110 -1.94 -4.96 25.38
CA MET A 110 -2.08 -4.75 23.94
C MET A 110 -3.51 -4.38 23.56
N GLY A 111 -4.50 -5.13 24.07
CA GLY A 111 -5.92 -4.87 23.80
C GLY A 111 -6.35 -3.49 24.28
N LYS A 112 -5.93 -3.10 25.49
CA LYS A 112 -6.18 -1.77 26.05
C LYS A 112 -5.51 -0.66 25.24
N PHE A 113 -4.22 -0.79 24.93
CA PHE A 113 -3.52 0.19 24.10
C PHE A 113 -4.19 0.37 22.74
N TYR A 114 -4.58 -0.74 22.09
CA TYR A 114 -5.21 -0.70 20.78
C TYR A 114 -6.61 -0.09 20.83
N SER A 115 -7.41 -0.36 21.87
CA SER A 115 -8.72 0.30 22.02
C SER A 115 -8.59 1.80 22.26
N ASP A 116 -7.64 2.20 23.10
CA ASP A 116 -7.43 3.60 23.48
C ASP A 116 -6.88 4.42 22.30
N ASN A 117 -6.12 3.77 21.41
CA ASN A 117 -5.48 4.42 20.26
C ASN A 117 -6.15 4.16 18.91
N LYS A 118 -7.32 3.52 18.90
CA LYS A 118 -8.07 3.19 17.67
C LYS A 118 -8.44 4.45 16.84
N THR A 119 -8.41 5.62 17.47
CA THR A 119 -8.71 6.94 16.90
C THR A 119 -7.49 7.67 16.33
N TYR A 120 -6.26 7.37 16.73
CA TYR A 120 -5.07 8.10 16.24
C TYR A 120 -4.66 7.73 14.80
N GLY A 121 -5.19 6.62 14.26
CA GLY A 121 -5.03 6.24 12.85
C GLY A 121 -6.10 6.82 11.92
N LEU A 122 -7.12 7.50 12.47
CA LEU A 122 -8.24 8.09 11.75
C LEU A 122 -8.26 9.60 11.99
N ALA A 123 -7.17 10.29 11.68
CA ALA A 123 -7.19 11.75 11.65
C ALA A 123 -8.14 12.22 10.52
N SER A 124 -9.40 12.44 10.89
CA SER A 124 -10.39 13.36 10.29
C SER A 124 -10.69 13.33 8.77
N GLY A 125 -10.05 12.52 7.94
CA GLY A 125 -10.27 12.49 6.48
C GLY A 125 -10.45 11.10 5.85
N ASP A 126 -9.92 10.04 6.46
CA ASP A 126 -9.73 8.72 5.81
C ASP A 126 -10.73 7.64 6.23
N LYS A 127 -11.99 8.00 6.55
CA LYS A 127 -13.00 7.02 6.96
C LYS A 127 -13.38 6.01 5.86
N ASP A 128 -12.90 6.20 4.63
CA ASP A 128 -13.24 5.41 3.45
C ASP A 128 -12.06 4.56 2.90
N MET A 129 -10.85 4.66 3.48
CA MET A 129 -9.68 3.92 2.97
C MET A 129 -9.56 2.48 3.50
N THR A 130 -10.37 2.09 4.48
CA THR A 130 -10.30 0.77 5.11
C THR A 130 -10.95 -0.34 4.28
N ASP A 131 -11.70 -0.01 3.23
CA ASP A 131 -12.63 -0.98 2.62
C ASP A 131 -12.12 -1.73 1.38
N LYS A 132 -10.94 -1.37 0.84
CA LYS A 132 -10.09 -2.23 -0.03
C LYS A 132 -8.93 -1.40 -0.57
N VAL A 133 -7.72 -1.98 -0.58
CA VAL A 133 -6.65 -1.48 -1.45
C VAL A 133 -7.18 -1.53 -2.89
N PRO A 134 -7.15 -0.40 -3.62
CA PRO A 134 -7.60 -0.38 -5.00
C PRO A 134 -6.80 -1.41 -5.78
N GLY A 135 -7.47 -2.27 -6.55
CA GLY A 135 -6.81 -3.26 -7.40
C GLY A 135 -5.65 -2.63 -8.17
N VAL A 136 -4.48 -3.22 -8.02
CA VAL A 136 -3.24 -2.86 -8.70
C VAL A 136 -3.41 -3.15 -10.19
N LEU A 137 -3.04 -2.21 -11.05
CA LEU A 137 -3.01 -2.44 -12.48
C LEU A 137 -1.65 -3.04 -12.82
N LEU A 138 -1.69 -4.23 -13.44
CA LEU A 138 -0.51 -4.83 -14.04
C LEU A 138 -0.24 -4.15 -15.38
N PRO A 139 1.03 -4.00 -15.78
CA PRO A 139 1.37 -3.50 -17.11
C PRO A 139 0.71 -4.40 -18.19
N SER A 140 0.21 -3.74 -19.23
CA SER A 140 -0.48 -4.35 -20.37
C SER A 140 0.48 -4.72 -21.50
#